data_AF-A0A242CHJ9-F1
#
_entry.id   AF-A0A242CHJ9-F1
#
_cell.length_a   1.000
_cell.length_b   1.000
_cell.length_c   1.000
_cell.angle_alpha   90.00
_cell.angle_beta   90.00
_cell.angle_gamma   90.00
#
_symmetry.space_group_name_H-M   'P 1'
#
loop_
_entity.id
_entity.type
_entity.pdbx_description
1 polymer ?
#
loop_
_entity_poly.entity_id
_entity_poly.type
_entity_poly.pdbx_seq_one_letter_code
_entity_poly.pdbx_strand_id
1 'polypeptide(L)'
;MTTEATKNNSMAITAQGRLGKTFTRVYQNEEVSTITLNNTMISRGFEIARGWEDKDINIPKRATASSAGYDFEAAETVLIPNDGKSHFVPTGIKSYMNGNEFLILANRSSQGIKNKLYLPNGIGVIDSDYYNNPDNDGHIMFAFINGNDAPYEIKKGDRIGQGIFSHYLTTDNDDASGTRTGGFGSSGK
;
A
#
# COMPACT_ATOMS: atom_id res chain seq x y z
N MET A 1 -27.94 3.24 -13.72
CA MET A 1 -29.40 3.00 -13.81
C MET A 1 -29.95 3.10 -12.40
N THR A 2 -30.78 4.11 -12.15
CA THR A 2 -31.50 4.32 -10.89
C THR A 2 -32.71 3.39 -10.87
N THR A 3 -32.86 2.57 -9.84
CA THR A 3 -34.07 1.77 -9.63
C THR A 3 -34.93 2.41 -8.55
N GLU A 4 -36.12 2.84 -8.93
CA GLU A 4 -37.16 3.34 -8.01
C GLU A 4 -38.03 2.16 -7.54
N ALA A 5 -38.26 2.05 -6.24
CA ALA A 5 -39.28 1.16 -5.69
C ALA A 5 -40.17 1.98 -4.76
N THR A 6 -41.44 2.14 -5.14
CA THR A 6 -42.46 2.84 -4.35
C THR A 6 -43.44 1.84 -3.77
N LYS A 7 -43.39 1.61 -2.46
CA LYS A 7 -44.53 1.11 -1.67
C LYS A 7 -44.44 1.71 -0.27
N ASN A 8 -45.44 2.53 0.08
CA ASN A 8 -45.64 3.28 1.33
C ASN A 8 -44.71 4.49 1.52
N ASN A 9 -45.17 5.69 1.10
CA ASN A 9 -44.71 7.05 1.48
C ASN A 9 -43.22 7.28 1.78
N SER A 10 -42.36 6.45 1.21
CA SER A 10 -40.92 6.49 1.38
C SER A 10 -40.27 6.36 0.03
N MET A 11 -39.47 7.36 -0.31
CA MET A 11 -38.62 7.35 -1.50
C MET A 11 -37.18 7.17 -1.01
N ALA A 12 -36.42 6.29 -1.65
CA ALA A 12 -35.01 6.08 -1.37
C ALA A 12 -34.20 6.45 -2.62
N ILE A 13 -33.31 7.43 -2.51
CA ILE A 13 -32.41 7.81 -3.61
C ILE A 13 -31.00 7.35 -3.23
N THR A 14 -30.43 6.47 -4.06
CA THR A 14 -29.10 5.89 -3.86
C THR A 14 -28.09 6.51 -4.83
N ALA A 15 -26.99 7.05 -4.30
CA ALA A 15 -25.88 7.60 -5.08
C ALA A 15 -24.56 6.89 -4.73
N GLN A 16 -23.75 6.58 -5.75
CA GLN A 16 -22.39 6.07 -5.57
C GLN A 16 -21.41 7.22 -5.33
N GLY A 17 -20.75 7.24 -4.18
CA GLY A 17 -19.66 8.16 -3.86
C GLY A 17 -18.28 7.60 -4.23
N ARG A 18 -17.26 8.47 -4.25
CA ARG A 18 -15.85 8.05 -4.29
C ARG A 18 -15.51 7.26 -3.01
N LEU A 19 -14.60 6.28 -3.13
CA LEU A 19 -14.18 5.34 -2.06
C LEU A 19 -15.23 4.28 -1.65
N GLY A 20 -16.10 3.85 -2.57
CA GLY A 20 -17.04 2.74 -2.33
C GLY A 20 -18.21 3.06 -1.38
N LYS A 21 -18.35 4.33 -1.00
CA LYS A 21 -19.45 4.80 -0.14
C LYS A 21 -20.74 4.86 -0.94
N THR A 22 -21.78 4.18 -0.46
CA THR A 22 -23.13 4.28 -1.04
C THR A 22 -23.99 5.11 -0.09
N PHE A 23 -24.50 6.23 -0.58
CA PHE A 23 -25.39 7.08 0.21
C PHE A 23 -26.82 6.78 -0.19
N THR A 24 -27.67 6.46 0.79
CA THR A 24 -29.11 6.36 0.56
C THR A 24 -29.80 7.47 1.34
N ARG A 25 -30.45 8.39 0.63
CA ARG A 25 -31.36 9.35 1.22
C ARG A 25 -32.73 8.70 1.34
N VAL A 26 -33.25 8.63 2.56
CA VAL A 26 -34.61 8.16 2.82
C VAL A 26 -35.47 9.37 3.12
N TYR A 27 -36.59 9.49 2.41
CA TYR A 27 -37.60 10.52 2.64
C TYR A 27 -38.76 9.87 3.40
N GLN A 28 -39.00 10.25 4.65
CA GLN A 28 -40.20 9.87 5.41
C GLN A 28 -40.77 11.12 6.08
N ASN A 29 -42.05 11.42 5.85
CA ASN A 29 -42.78 12.51 6.51
C ASN A 29 -42.04 13.88 6.51
N GLU A 30 -41.51 14.29 5.34
CA GLU A 30 -40.74 15.54 5.14
C GLU A 30 -39.40 15.66 5.90
N GLU A 31 -39.02 14.68 6.73
CA GLU A 31 -37.68 14.61 7.31
C GLU A 31 -36.70 13.90 6.35
N VAL A 32 -35.55 14.53 6.13
CA VAL A 32 -34.44 13.96 5.37
C VAL A 32 -33.45 13.34 6.34
N SER A 33 -33.41 12.00 6.39
CA SER A 33 -32.33 11.28 7.07
C SER A 33 -31.33 10.75 6.03
N THR A 34 -30.05 11.02 6.25
CA THR A 34 -28.97 10.43 5.45
C THR A 34 -28.49 9.19 6.17
N ILE A 35 -28.79 8.02 5.62
CA ILE A 35 -28.31 6.75 6.18
C ILE A 35 -27.07 6.33 5.37
N THR A 36 -25.92 6.26 6.04
CA THR A 36 -24.69 5.72 5.46
C THR A 36 -24.80 4.20 5.43
N LEU A 37 -25.18 3.63 4.28
CA LEU A 37 -25.23 2.18 4.09
C LEU A 37 -23.88 1.73 3.52
N ASN A 38 -23.28 0.76 4.21
CA ASN A 38 -21.98 0.12 3.90
C ASN A 38 -20.76 0.96 4.28
N ASN A 39 -20.58 1.13 5.58
CA ASN A 39 -19.27 1.42 6.14
C ASN A 39 -18.44 0.13 6.12
N THR A 40 -18.04 -0.35 4.94
CA THR A 40 -16.95 -1.34 4.88
C THR A 40 -15.73 -0.58 5.41
N MET A 41 -15.46 -0.73 6.70
CA MET A 41 -14.28 -0.16 7.33
C MET A 41 -13.08 -0.73 6.57
N ILE A 42 -12.50 0.07 5.69
CA ILE A 42 -11.37 -0.38 4.89
C ILE A 42 -10.22 -0.55 5.86
N SER A 43 -9.87 -1.80 6.16
CA SER A 43 -8.96 -2.11 7.25
C SER A 43 -7.49 -2.05 6.83
N ARG A 44 -7.21 -2.28 5.54
CA ARG A 44 -5.84 -2.23 4.97
C ARG A 44 -5.88 -2.12 3.46
N GLY A 45 -4.81 -1.58 2.87
CA GLY A 45 -4.67 -1.47 1.43
C GLY A 45 -3.54 -0.53 1.02
N PHE A 46 -3.54 -0.18 -0.26
CA PHE A 46 -2.51 0.63 -0.90
C PHE A 46 -3.12 1.89 -1.51
N GLU A 47 -2.33 2.97 -1.52
CA GLU A 47 -2.65 4.23 -2.18
C GLU A 47 -1.42 4.75 -2.91
N ILE A 48 -1.63 5.67 -3.85
CA ILE A 48 -0.53 6.40 -4.47
C ILE A 48 0.03 7.39 -3.43
N ALA A 49 1.34 7.38 -3.24
CA ALA A 49 2.03 8.32 -2.35
C ALA A 49 2.05 9.72 -2.96
N ARG A 50 2.05 10.74 -2.10
CA ARG A 50 2.08 12.16 -2.49
C ARG A 50 3.27 12.45 -3.40
N GLY A 51 3.01 13.12 -4.52
CA GLY A 51 3.99 13.45 -5.56
C GLY A 51 4.07 12.43 -6.70
N TRP A 52 3.32 11.33 -6.62
CA TRP A 52 3.29 10.27 -7.63
C TRP A 52 1.94 10.16 -8.38
N GLU A 53 0.98 11.04 -8.10
CA GLU A 53 -0.40 10.98 -8.62
C GLU A 53 -0.47 11.00 -10.15
N ASP A 54 0.38 11.80 -10.79
CA ASP A 54 0.44 11.95 -12.26
C ASP A 54 1.49 11.05 -12.91
N LYS A 55 1.98 10.04 -12.19
CA LYS A 55 3.08 9.17 -12.66
C LYS A 55 2.61 7.83 -13.18
N ASP A 56 1.30 7.63 -13.40
CA ASP A 56 0.74 6.37 -13.92
C ASP A 56 1.22 5.17 -13.11
N ILE A 57 0.97 5.21 -11.80
CA ILE A 57 1.38 4.19 -10.84
C ILE A 57 0.30 3.12 -10.73
N ASN A 58 0.69 1.87 -10.90
CA ASN A 58 -0.19 0.72 -10.71
C ASN A 58 -0.30 0.35 -9.23
N ILE A 59 -1.54 0.22 -8.74
CA ILE A 59 -1.79 -0.30 -7.39
C ILE A 59 -1.36 -1.77 -7.30
N PRO A 60 -0.59 -2.17 -6.27
CA PRO A 60 -0.13 -3.55 -6.11
C PRO A 60 -1.28 -4.55 -6.13
N LYS A 61 -1.08 -5.65 -6.85
CA LYS A 61 -2.09 -6.69 -7.04
C LYS A 61 -1.51 -8.09 -6.84
N ARG A 62 -2.35 -9.01 -6.39
CA ARG A 62 -1.99 -10.41 -6.32
C ARG A 62 -1.97 -11.02 -7.73
N ALA A 63 -0.99 -11.88 -8.00
CA ALA A 63 -0.89 -12.55 -9.30
C ALA A 63 -1.97 -13.63 -9.50
N THR A 64 -2.38 -14.32 -8.42
CA THR A 64 -3.41 -15.35 -8.44
C THR A 64 -4.32 -15.23 -7.21
N ALA A 65 -5.49 -15.87 -7.25
CA ALA A 65 -6.47 -15.85 -6.16
C ALA A 65 -5.92 -16.36 -4.81
N SER A 66 -4.92 -17.26 -4.85
CA SER A 66 -4.30 -17.86 -3.66
C SER A 66 -2.91 -17.32 -3.34
N SER A 67 -2.44 -16.30 -4.07
CA SER A 67 -1.14 -15.69 -3.78
C SER A 67 -1.21 -14.98 -2.42
N ALA A 68 -0.16 -15.06 -1.61
CA ALA A 68 -0.07 -14.25 -0.39
C ALA A 68 0.35 -12.82 -0.70
N GLY A 69 1.30 -12.66 -1.62
CA GLY A 69 1.93 -11.38 -1.95
C GLY A 69 1.17 -10.55 -2.99
N TYR A 70 1.19 -9.23 -2.79
CA TYR A 70 0.83 -8.22 -3.76
C TYR A 70 2.10 -7.75 -4.48
N ASP A 71 2.18 -7.89 -5.80
CA ASP A 71 3.35 -7.50 -6.57
C ASP A 71 3.45 -5.96 -6.64
N PHE A 72 4.61 -5.40 -6.29
CA PHE A 72 4.95 -3.99 -6.43
C PHE A 72 5.75 -3.76 -7.70
N GLU A 73 5.47 -2.66 -8.39
CA GLU A 73 6.16 -2.24 -9.60
C GLU A 73 7.10 -1.07 -9.34
N ALA A 74 8.15 -0.96 -10.14
CA ALA A 74 9.01 0.22 -10.15
C ALA A 74 8.25 1.42 -10.74
N ALA A 75 8.25 2.54 -10.03
CA ALA A 75 7.58 3.77 -10.47
C ALA A 75 8.32 4.48 -11.61
N GLU A 76 9.63 4.23 -11.74
CA GLU A 76 10.50 4.80 -12.76
C GLU A 76 11.62 3.81 -13.12
N THR A 77 12.31 4.09 -14.24
CA THR A 77 13.46 3.30 -14.66
C THR A 77 14.67 3.68 -13.81
N VAL A 78 15.32 2.70 -13.18
CA VAL A 78 16.48 2.88 -12.31
C VAL A 78 17.60 1.95 -12.76
N LEU A 79 18.81 2.50 -12.91
CA LEU A 79 20.01 1.73 -13.15
C LEU A 79 20.70 1.40 -11.82
N ILE A 80 20.84 0.11 -11.52
CA ILE A 80 21.51 -0.37 -10.31
C ILE A 80 22.95 -0.76 -10.65
N PRO A 81 23.97 0.03 -10.28
CA PRO A 81 25.35 -0.35 -10.53
C PRO A 81 25.76 -1.55 -9.68
N ASN A 82 26.71 -2.34 -10.16
CA ASN A 82 27.38 -3.34 -9.32
C ASN A 82 28.54 -2.69 -8.56
N ASP A 83 28.20 -1.85 -7.57
CA ASP A 83 29.17 -1.15 -6.72
C ASP A 83 29.16 -1.64 -5.26
N GLY A 84 28.46 -2.73 -4.98
CA GLY A 84 28.29 -3.30 -3.65
C GLY A 84 27.42 -2.47 -2.71
N LYS A 85 26.79 -1.38 -3.18
CA LYS A 85 25.93 -0.51 -2.37
C LYS A 85 24.47 -0.82 -2.59
N SER A 86 23.66 -0.34 -1.65
CA SER A 86 22.20 -0.40 -1.73
C SER A 86 21.68 0.79 -2.53
N HIS A 87 20.83 0.52 -3.52
CA HIS A 87 20.17 1.54 -4.33
C HIS A 87 18.65 1.41 -4.19
N PHE A 88 17.97 2.53 -3.99
CA PHE A 88 16.52 2.55 -3.81
C PHE A 88 15.80 2.61 -5.16
N VAL A 89 14.73 1.81 -5.26
CA VAL A 89 13.82 1.79 -6.39
C VAL A 89 12.44 2.21 -5.87
N PRO A 90 11.93 3.38 -6.28
CA PRO A 90 10.66 3.89 -5.79
C PRO A 90 9.49 3.10 -6.36
N THR A 91 8.43 2.92 -5.56
CA THR A 91 7.19 2.25 -6.03
C THR A 91 6.04 3.22 -6.32
N GLY A 92 6.12 4.47 -5.86
CA GLY A 92 5.01 5.43 -5.85
C GLY A 92 3.84 5.04 -4.95
N ILE A 93 3.99 4.01 -4.11
CA ILE A 93 2.92 3.45 -3.27
C ILE A 93 3.18 3.72 -1.79
N LYS A 94 2.10 3.97 -1.05
CA LYS A 94 2.03 3.89 0.41
C LYS A 94 0.97 2.88 0.84
N SER A 95 1.03 2.40 2.08
CA SER A 95 0.10 1.38 2.59
C SER A 95 -0.49 1.80 3.92
N TYR A 96 -1.79 1.62 4.10
CA TYR A 96 -2.48 1.73 5.38
C TYR A 96 -2.89 0.34 5.88
N MET A 97 -2.99 0.17 7.20
CA MET A 97 -3.40 -1.07 7.85
C MET A 97 -3.83 -0.81 9.31
N ASN A 98 -4.33 -1.85 10.00
CA ASN A 98 -4.66 -1.74 11.42
C ASN A 98 -3.39 -1.70 12.30
N GLY A 99 -3.52 -1.19 13.53
CA GLY A 99 -2.39 -1.05 14.45
C GLY A 99 -1.70 -2.34 14.86
N ASN A 100 -2.35 -3.50 14.73
CA ASN A 100 -1.76 -4.82 15.02
C ASN A 100 -1.29 -5.57 13.77
N GLU A 101 -1.04 -4.83 12.70
CA GLU A 101 -0.59 -5.34 11.41
C GLU A 101 0.67 -4.62 10.94
N PHE A 102 1.41 -5.33 10.10
CA PHE A 102 2.53 -4.80 9.36
C PHE A 102 2.53 -5.39 7.95
N LEU A 103 3.21 -4.71 7.03
CA LEU A 103 3.41 -5.20 5.67
C LEU A 103 4.86 -5.65 5.50
N ILE A 104 5.04 -6.93 5.20
CA ILE A 104 6.33 -7.52 4.84
C ILE A 104 6.61 -7.18 3.38
N LEU A 105 7.76 -6.56 3.09
CA LEU A 105 8.30 -6.44 1.75
C LEU A 105 9.32 -7.54 1.52
N ALA A 106 8.99 -8.49 0.65
CA ALA A 106 9.84 -9.63 0.33
C ALA A 106 10.32 -9.56 -1.11
N ASN A 107 11.45 -10.21 -1.35
CA ASN A 107 11.96 -10.38 -2.69
C ASN A 107 11.03 -11.32 -3.50
N ARG A 108 10.96 -11.13 -4.83
CA ARG A 108 10.32 -12.12 -5.71
C ARG A 108 11.31 -13.25 -5.98
N SER A 109 10.83 -14.48 -6.12
CA SER A 109 11.72 -15.64 -6.32
C SER A 109 12.63 -15.48 -7.54
N SER A 110 12.11 -14.90 -8.63
CA SER A 110 12.91 -14.61 -9.83
C SER A 110 13.95 -13.50 -9.63
N GLN A 111 13.70 -12.57 -8.71
CA GLN A 111 14.50 -11.36 -8.56
C GLN A 111 15.87 -11.69 -7.93
N GLY A 112 15.89 -12.53 -6.90
CA GLY A 112 17.14 -13.03 -6.32
C GLY A 112 17.86 -14.06 -7.20
N ILE A 113 17.13 -14.99 -7.83
CA ILE A 113 17.72 -16.13 -8.54
C ILE A 113 18.12 -15.79 -9.98
N LYS A 114 17.22 -15.16 -10.74
CA LYS A 114 17.44 -14.87 -12.17
C LYS A 114 18.07 -13.50 -12.37
N ASN A 115 17.57 -12.50 -11.67
CA ASN A 115 18.01 -11.11 -11.83
C ASN A 115 19.18 -10.76 -10.92
N LYS A 116 19.57 -11.64 -9.98
CA LYS A 116 20.66 -11.43 -9.00
C LYS A 116 20.56 -10.08 -8.27
N LEU A 117 19.34 -9.65 -7.96
CA LEU A 117 19.06 -8.45 -7.18
C LEU A 117 18.61 -8.85 -5.78
N TYR A 118 19.35 -8.41 -4.78
CA TYR A 118 19.19 -8.83 -3.39
C TYR A 118 18.67 -7.70 -2.51
N LEU A 119 17.71 -8.01 -1.64
CA LEU A 119 17.28 -7.11 -0.58
C LEU A 119 18.35 -7.11 0.53
N PRO A 120 19.07 -6.01 0.78
CA PRO A 120 20.15 -5.96 1.76
C PRO A 120 19.66 -6.17 3.20
N ASN A 121 18.41 -5.81 3.47
CA ASN A 121 17.73 -5.98 4.75
C ASN A 121 17.03 -7.34 4.91
N GLY A 122 17.09 -8.24 3.91
CA GLY A 122 16.39 -9.53 3.88
C GLY A 122 14.89 -9.37 3.63
N ILE A 123 14.17 -8.77 4.58
CA ILE A 123 12.78 -8.33 4.43
C ILE A 123 12.63 -6.86 4.85
N GLY A 124 11.77 -6.13 4.14
CA GLY A 124 11.26 -4.85 4.64
C GLY A 124 10.10 -5.08 5.60
N VAL A 125 10.07 -4.31 6.67
CA VAL A 125 8.94 -4.25 7.61
C VAL A 125 8.38 -2.84 7.49
N ILE A 126 7.12 -2.74 7.08
CA ILE A 126 6.40 -1.47 7.00
C ILE A 126 5.35 -1.48 8.11
N ASP A 127 5.62 -0.65 9.12
CA ASP A 127 4.77 -0.46 10.29
C ASP A 127 3.50 0.32 9.91
N SER A 128 2.43 0.12 10.68
CA SER A 128 1.13 0.77 10.41
C SER A 128 1.19 2.30 10.48
N ASP A 129 2.06 2.85 11.33
CA ASP A 129 2.27 4.29 11.51
C ASP A 129 3.26 4.92 10.51
N TYR A 130 3.83 4.12 9.59
CA TYR A 130 4.63 4.65 8.48
C TYR A 130 3.75 5.42 7.48
N TYR A 131 2.46 5.09 7.39
CA TYR A 131 1.48 5.74 6.51
C TYR A 131 1.31 7.23 6.85
N ASN A 132 1.34 8.10 5.84
CA ASN A 132 1.21 9.56 5.98
C ASN A 132 2.25 10.21 6.93
N ASN A 133 3.39 9.57 7.16
CA ASN A 133 4.46 10.21 7.91
C ASN A 133 4.88 11.54 7.23
N PRO A 134 5.27 12.56 8.00
CA PRO A 134 5.48 13.92 7.48
C PRO A 134 6.62 14.03 6.47
N ASP A 135 7.65 13.18 6.58
CA ASP A 135 8.85 13.20 5.73
C ASP A 135 8.52 12.78 4.28
N ASN A 136 8.01 11.56 4.09
CA ASN A 136 7.83 10.99 2.75
C ASN A 136 6.43 10.43 2.46
N ASP A 137 5.43 10.78 3.27
CA ASP A 137 4.03 10.36 3.11
C ASP A 137 3.81 8.83 3.23
N GLY A 138 4.78 8.09 3.74
CA GLY A 138 4.74 6.63 3.81
C GLY A 138 5.13 5.95 2.51
N HIS A 139 5.88 6.64 1.64
CA HIS A 139 6.33 6.10 0.37
C HIS A 139 7.24 4.87 0.56
N ILE A 140 6.80 3.75 0.01
CA ILE A 140 7.48 2.46 0.03
C ILE A 140 8.49 2.40 -1.12
N MET A 141 9.71 1.98 -0.81
CA MET A 141 10.78 1.74 -1.79
C MET A 141 11.45 0.40 -1.53
N PHE A 142 11.93 -0.25 -2.58
CA PHE A 142 12.76 -1.44 -2.47
C PHE A 142 14.24 -1.05 -2.58
N ALA A 143 15.08 -1.52 -1.66
CA ALA A 143 16.52 -1.37 -1.76
C ALA A 143 17.12 -2.63 -2.40
N PHE A 144 17.96 -2.46 -3.42
CA PHE A 144 18.66 -3.59 -4.04
C PHE A 144 20.18 -3.41 -4.00
N ILE A 145 20.88 -4.50 -3.73
CA ILE A 145 22.28 -4.69 -4.11
C ILE A 145 22.28 -5.50 -5.41
N ASN A 146 23.04 -5.03 -6.40
CA ASN A 146 23.22 -5.73 -7.66
C ASN A 146 24.36 -6.75 -7.57
N GLY A 147 24.05 -8.03 -7.76
CA GLY A 147 25.03 -9.13 -7.82
C GLY A 147 25.34 -9.62 -9.22
N ASN A 148 24.99 -8.88 -10.28
CA ASN A 148 25.42 -9.15 -11.65
C ASN A 148 26.80 -8.55 -11.92
N ASP A 149 27.50 -9.04 -12.94
CA ASP A 149 28.82 -8.51 -13.34
C ASP A 149 28.73 -7.13 -14.02
N ALA A 150 27.53 -6.69 -14.39
CA ALA A 150 27.24 -5.42 -15.04
C ALA A 150 26.10 -4.66 -14.34
N PRO A 151 25.96 -3.34 -14.56
CA PRO A 151 24.79 -2.60 -14.11
C PRO A 151 23.50 -3.25 -14.59
N TYR A 152 22.48 -3.28 -13.73
CA TYR A 152 21.19 -3.86 -14.01
C TYR A 152 20.13 -2.77 -14.12
N GLU A 153 19.43 -2.70 -15.25
CA GLU A 153 18.34 -1.75 -15.46
C GLU A 153 17.01 -2.37 -15.01
N ILE A 154 16.37 -1.74 -14.04
CA ILE A 154 14.96 -1.99 -13.71
C ILE A 154 14.14 -0.96 -14.47
N LYS A 155 13.16 -1.38 -15.25
CA LYS A 155 12.30 -0.47 -16.02
C LYS A 155 11.07 -0.08 -15.20
N LYS A 156 10.53 1.12 -15.46
CA LYS A 156 9.19 1.49 -14.99
C LYS A 156 8.18 0.37 -15.32
N GLY A 157 7.37 -0.01 -14.33
CA GLY A 157 6.37 -1.07 -14.46
C GLY A 157 6.92 -2.49 -14.24
N ASP A 158 8.23 -2.68 -14.11
CA ASP A 158 8.77 -3.99 -13.75
C ASP A 158 8.36 -4.35 -12.32
N ARG A 159 7.91 -5.60 -12.13
CA ARG A 159 7.57 -6.13 -10.80
C ARG A 159 8.83 -6.47 -10.02
N ILE A 160 9.16 -5.63 -9.03
CA ILE A 160 10.43 -5.66 -8.30
C ILE A 160 10.36 -6.40 -6.97
N GLY A 161 9.18 -6.50 -6.37
CA GLY A 161 9.01 -7.05 -5.02
C GLY A 161 7.57 -7.43 -4.73
N GLN A 162 7.32 -7.98 -3.55
CA GLN A 162 5.96 -8.33 -3.12
C GLN A 162 5.70 -7.93 -1.67
N GLY A 163 4.48 -7.49 -1.38
CA GLY A 163 4.01 -7.14 -0.04
C GLY A 163 3.06 -8.20 0.53
N ILE A 164 3.26 -8.61 1.78
CA ILE A 164 2.38 -9.54 2.50
C ILE A 164 1.95 -8.90 3.82
N PHE A 165 0.64 -8.67 3.99
CA PHE A 165 0.11 -8.22 5.28
C PHE A 165 0.12 -9.36 6.29
N SER A 166 0.56 -9.08 7.51
CA SER A 166 0.57 -10.03 8.62
C SER A 166 0.21 -9.34 9.93
N HIS A 167 -0.33 -10.12 10.87
CA HIS A 167 -0.48 -9.70 12.25
C HIS A 167 0.83 -9.87 13.02
N TYR A 168 0.99 -9.07 14.08
CA TYR A 168 2.03 -9.24 15.09
C TYR A 168 1.44 -9.15 16.50
N LEU A 169 2.22 -9.60 17.48
CA LEU A 169 1.90 -9.49 18.92
C LEU A 169 2.95 -8.61 19.58
N THR A 170 2.56 -7.90 20.62
CA THR A 170 3.46 -7.16 21.51
C THR A 170 3.80 -7.99 22.75
N THR A 171 4.86 -7.63 23.46
CA THR A 171 5.24 -8.29 24.73
C THR A 171 4.39 -7.74 25.89
N ASP A 172 4.29 -8.50 26.98
CA ASP A 172 3.44 -8.14 28.14
C ASP A 172 3.79 -6.78 28.78
N ASN A 173 5.04 -6.31 28.62
CA ASN A 173 5.55 -5.07 29.20
C ASN A 173 5.92 -4.04 28.12
N ASP A 174 5.30 -4.09 26.94
CA ASP A 174 5.53 -3.11 25.87
C ASP A 174 5.09 -1.70 26.30
N ASP A 175 5.99 -0.72 26.19
CA ASP A 175 5.77 0.69 26.57
C ASP A 175 6.11 1.66 25.42
N ALA A 176 6.19 1.14 24.18
CA ALA A 176 6.48 1.93 23.00
C ALA A 176 5.43 3.03 22.79
N SER A 177 5.89 4.29 22.75
CA SER A 177 5.03 5.47 22.59
C SER A 177 5.49 6.40 21.45
N GLY A 178 6.53 6.01 20.72
CA GLY A 178 7.00 6.74 19.55
C GLY A 178 6.00 6.66 18.38
N THR A 179 6.12 7.60 17.46
CA THR A 179 5.42 7.55 16.17
C THR A 179 6.43 7.73 15.06
N ARG A 180 6.25 7.01 13.96
CA ARG A 180 7.15 7.09 12.82
C ARG A 180 7.06 8.46 12.14
N THR A 181 8.20 9.16 12.07
CA THR A 181 8.30 10.48 11.43
C THR A 181 8.93 10.45 10.04
N GLY A 182 9.56 9.34 9.63
CA GLY A 182 10.18 9.19 8.32
C GLY A 182 10.56 7.75 7.94
N GLY A 183 11.25 7.59 6.81
CA GLY A 183 11.70 6.30 6.28
C GLY A 183 13.20 6.02 6.45
N PHE A 184 13.63 4.81 6.07
CA PHE A 184 15.04 4.48 5.78
C PHE A 184 16.08 4.78 6.88
N GLY A 185 15.82 4.32 8.11
CA GLY A 185 16.77 4.43 9.24
C GLY A 185 16.58 5.66 10.12
N SER A 186 15.46 6.37 9.98
CA SER A 186 15.08 7.54 10.80
C SER A 186 14.62 7.22 12.23
N SER A 187 14.40 5.95 12.59
CA SER A 187 13.91 5.55 13.93
C SER A 187 14.98 5.57 15.02
N GLY A 188 16.10 6.29 14.83
CA GLY A 188 17.28 6.23 15.70
C GLY A 188 18.19 7.45 15.67
N LYS A 189 17.66 8.65 15.38
CA LYS A 189 18.30 9.92 15.77
C LYS A 189 17.47 10.60 16.85
#